data_AF-T1AGW3-F1
#
_entry.id   AF-T1AGW3-F1
#
_cell.length_a   1.000
_cell.length_b   1.000
_cell.length_c   1.000
_cell.angle_alpha   90.00
_cell.angle_beta   90.00
_cell.angle_gamma   90.00
#
_symmetry.space_group_name_H-M   'P 1'
#
loop_
_entity.id
_entity.type
_entity.pdbx_description
1 polymer ?
#
loop_
_entity_poly.entity_id
_entity_poly.type
_entity_poly.pdbx_seq_one_letter_code
_entity_poly.pdbx_strand_id
1 'polypeptide(L)' 'RLVSAGYRSSYGHPHPDVLARLRARGVPLFNTADHGALHMEMRADGPHLMLSREDAPRWWRE' A
#
# COMPACT_ATOMS: atom_id res chain seq x y z
N ARG A 1 -1.74 8.12 -2.25
CA ARG A 1 -3.03 7.50 -2.66
C ARG A 1 -3.11 6.11 -2.07
N LEU A 2 -4.30 5.70 -1.63
CA LEU A 2 -4.58 4.37 -1.09
C LEU A 2 -5.33 3.54 -2.13
N VAL A 3 -4.91 2.31 -2.38
CA VAL A 3 -5.60 1.36 -3.25
C VAL A 3 -5.78 0.04 -2.49
N SER A 4 -7.02 -0.42 -2.44
CA SER A 4 -7.34 -1.77 -2.02
C SER A 4 -7.39 -2.67 -3.26
N ALA A 5 -6.45 -3.59 -3.36
CA ALA A 5 -6.42 -4.61 -4.41
C ALA A 5 -6.08 -5.97 -3.80
N GLY A 6 -6.68 -7.02 -4.36
CA GLY A 6 -6.31 -8.40 -4.05
C GLY A 6 -4.97 -8.77 -4.68
N TYR A 7 -4.13 -9.48 -3.94
CA TYR A 7 -2.87 -10.01 -4.46
C TYR A 7 -3.13 -10.93 -5.66
N ARG A 8 -2.48 -10.64 -6.81
CA ARG A 8 -2.67 -11.33 -8.11
C ARG A 8 -4.11 -11.26 -8.67
N SER A 9 -4.85 -10.20 -8.37
CA SER A 9 -6.13 -9.94 -9.04
C SER A 9 -5.98 -9.92 -10.57
N SER A 10 -6.77 -10.73 -11.28
CA SER A 10 -6.78 -10.81 -12.75
C SER A 10 -7.32 -9.53 -13.42
N TYR A 11 -7.97 -8.66 -12.66
CA TYR A 11 -8.51 -7.39 -13.13
C TYR A 11 -7.44 -6.29 -13.32
N GLY A 12 -6.16 -6.58 -13.05
CA GLY A 12 -5.05 -5.66 -13.36
C GLY A 12 -5.10 -4.34 -12.60
N HIS A 13 -5.63 -4.33 -11.37
CA HIS A 13 -5.75 -3.11 -10.57
C HIS A 13 -4.48 -2.83 -9.73
N PRO A 14 -4.08 -1.55 -9.59
CA PRO A 14 -4.59 -0.39 -10.34
C PRO A 14 -4.06 -0.35 -11.79
N HIS A 15 -4.89 0.13 -12.72
CA HIS A 15 -4.58 0.14 -14.17
C HIS A 15 -3.26 0.89 -14.47
N PRO A 16 -2.44 0.45 -15.45
CA PRO A 16 -1.16 1.08 -15.80
C PRO A 16 -1.23 2.59 -16.04
N ASP A 17 -2.30 3.10 -16.67
CA ASP A 17 -2.45 4.54 -16.91
C ASP A 17 -2.62 5.34 -15.61
N VAL A 18 -3.26 4.75 -14.60
CA VAL A 18 -3.39 5.36 -13.27
C VAL A 18 -2.02 5.39 -12.60
N LEU A 19 -1.24 4.31 -12.71
CA LEU A 19 0.13 4.25 -12.20
C LEU A 19 1.02 5.32 -12.86
N ALA A 20 0.99 5.41 -14.19
CA ALA A 20 1.78 6.38 -14.96
C ALA A 20 1.46 7.82 -14.54
N ARG A 21 0.18 8.16 -14.42
CA ARG A 21 -0.25 9.50 -13.98
C ARG A 21 0.14 9.82 -12.54
N LEU A 22 0.10 8.84 -11.64
CA LEU A 22 0.50 9.03 -10.24
C LEU A 22 2.01 9.21 -10.12
N ARG A 23 2.79 8.40 -10.86
CA ARG A 23 4.25 8.51 -10.94
C ARG A 23 4.67 9.87 -11.50
N ALA A 24 4.06 10.33 -12.58
CA ALA A 24 4.34 11.63 -13.19
C ALA A 24 4.06 12.82 -12.26
N ARG A 25 3.19 12.64 -11.25
CA ARG A 25 2.86 13.66 -10.25
C ARG A 25 3.61 13.50 -8.92
N GLY A 26 4.55 12.55 -8.84
CA GLY A 26 5.27 12.25 -7.60
C GLY A 26 4.36 11.82 -6.44
N VAL A 27 3.15 11.32 -6.74
CA VAL A 27 2.19 10.96 -5.70
C VAL A 27 2.49 9.54 -5.23
N PRO A 28 2.86 9.33 -3.96
CA PRO A 28 3.10 7.99 -3.43
C PRO A 28 1.82 7.16 -3.49
N LEU A 29 1.96 5.89 -3.82
CA LEU A 29 0.86 4.94 -3.94
C LEU A 29 1.07 3.82 -2.91
N PHE A 30 0.10 3.63 -2.04
CA PHE A 30 0.05 2.55 -1.07
C PHE A 30 -1.02 1.55 -1.50
N ASN A 31 -0.59 0.33 -1.78
CA ASN A 31 -1.42 -0.73 -2.31
C ASN A 31 -1.43 -1.94 -1.37
N THR A 32 -2.62 -2.39 -0.97
CA THR A 32 -2.76 -3.56 -0.09
C THR A 32 -2.23 -4.85 -0.72
N ALA A 33 -2.23 -4.96 -2.05
CA ALA A 33 -1.68 -6.13 -2.74
C ALA A 33 -0.17 -6.28 -2.52
N ASP A 34 0.54 -5.14 -2.45
CA ASP A 34 1.99 -5.10 -2.32
C ASP A 34 2.41 -5.13 -0.85
N HIS A 35 1.75 -4.32 -0.02
CA HIS A 35 2.14 -4.04 1.37
C HIS A 35 1.33 -4.80 2.42
N GLY A 36 0.32 -5.57 2.03
CA GLY A 36 -0.57 -6.27 2.95
C GLY A 36 -1.61 -5.32 3.58
N ALA A 37 -1.97 -5.56 4.84
CA ALA A 37 -2.88 -4.68 5.55
C ALA A 37 -2.21 -3.31 5.78
N LEU A 38 -2.97 -2.24 5.51
CA LEU A 38 -2.54 -0.87 5.70
C LEU A 38 -3.26 -0.32 6.92
N HIS A 39 -2.51 0.09 7.95
CA HIS A 39 -3.09 0.68 9.15
C HIS A 39 -2.71 2.16 9.21
N MET A 40 -3.73 3.04 9.17
CA MET A 40 -3.54 4.49 9.18
C MET A 40 -4.03 5.05 10.51
N GLU A 41 -3.11 5.57 11.30
CA GLU A 41 -3.39 6.25 12.55
C GLU A 41 -3.48 7.77 12.29
N MET A 42 -4.62 8.38 12.64
CA MET A 42 -4.80 9.82 12.53
C MET A 42 -4.31 10.47 13.83
N ARG A 43 -3.10 11.04 13.80
CA ARG A 43 -2.46 11.67 14.97
C ARG A 43 -2.47 13.19 14.81
N ALA A 44 -2.19 13.89 15.91
CA ALA A 44 -2.13 15.35 15.93
C ALA A 44 -0.98 15.93 15.08
N ASP A 45 0.11 15.18 14.92
CA ASP A 45 1.27 15.51 14.08
C ASP A 45 1.11 15.07 12.62
N GLY A 46 0.02 14.39 12.29
CA GLY A 46 -0.32 13.94 10.95
C GLY A 46 -0.70 12.47 10.87
N PRO A 47 -1.12 11.99 9.68
CA PRO A 47 -1.42 10.59 9.48
C PRO A 47 -0.14 9.75 9.52
N HIS A 48 -0.12 8.70 10.34
CA HIS A 48 0.95 7.71 10.38
C HIS A 48 0.48 6.42 9.72
N LEU A 49 1.27 5.88 8.79
CA LEU A 49 0.93 4.70 8.01
C LEU A 49 1.85 3.54 8.38
N MET A 50 1.26 2.44 8.80
CA MET A 50 1.93 1.16 9.05
C MET A 50 1.57 0.17 7.94
N LEU A 51 2.58 -0.57 7.47
CA LEU A 51 2.50 -1.46 6.31
C LEU A 51 2.74 -2.88 6.79
N SER A 52 1.71 -3.72 6.87
CA SER A 52 1.82 -4.99 7.60
C SER A 52 2.89 -5.94 7.07
N ARG A 53 3.27 -5.88 5.78
CA ARG A 53 4.36 -6.71 5.23
C ARG A 53 5.77 -6.17 5.49
N GLU A 54 5.88 -4.88 5.79
CA GLU A 54 7.16 -4.23 6.14
C GLU A 54 7.35 -4.22 7.66
N ASP A 55 6.26 -4.00 8.40
CA ASP A 55 6.26 -3.88 9.86
C ASP A 55 6.02 -5.21 10.60
N ALA A 56 5.62 -6.29 9.91
CA ALA A 56 5.49 -7.59 10.58
C ALA A 56 6.87 -8.18 10.88
N PRO A 57 7.25 -8.38 12.16
CA PRO A 57 8.32 -9.30 12.48
C PRO A 57 7.92 -10.68 11.94
N ARG A 58 8.78 -11.32 11.14
CA ARG A 58 8.60 -12.72 10.74
C ARG A 58 8.45 -13.54 12.02
N TRP A 59 7.25 -14.03 12.27
CA TRP A 59 6.92 -14.78 13.49
C TRP A 59 7.44 -16.21 13.43
N TRP A 60 7.93 -16.67 12.27
CA TRP A 60 8.80 -17.83 12.16
C TRP A 60 10.24 -17.42 12.54
N ARG A 61 10.66 -17.81 13.74
CA ARG A 61 12.06 -18.05 14.05
C ARG A 61 12.19 -19.56 14.25
N GLU A 62 13.18 -20.16 13.60
CA GLU A 62 13.61 -21.55 13.87
C GLU A 62 14.04 -21.73 15.33
#